data_AF-A0A847CSY9-F1
#
_entry.id   AF-A0A847CSY9-F1
#
_cell.length_a   1.000
_cell.length_b   1.000
_cell.length_c   1.000
_cell.angle_alpha   90.00
_cell.angle_beta   90.00
_cell.angle_gamma   90.00
#
_symmetry.space_group_name_H-M   'P 1'
#
loop_
_entity.id
_entity.type
_entity.pdbx_description
1 polymer ?
#
loop_
_entity_poly.entity_id
_entity_poly.type
_entity_poly.pdbx_seq_one_letter_code
_entity_poly.pdbx_strand_id
1 'polypeptide(L)'
;TEASSRFEKGLDPELARLAVDRACELAEEIGAAVVVANPIDIYENKKMPLVVSMRPKRCNKLLGTDIETSEMKEYLERLDIFVEEKDDVLECTVPTFRGDITIEADLIEEVGRLYGINNIKPTPIMSAMTRGGKPYFRQVQKTLKNALKGMGYSELLTYSFISPSTYDKLMIPEGDKRREYVTIMNPLGEEYSVMRTTLLGNILDVASRNQNRNIENMFAYEIGNTFSPEVDADGIPTEELKFIISAYGNSDFFFVKESLEKAFEQLGIKNYSFERESENEIYHPGRCANVYLGEKLLGTFGEIHPLVMENYELKNRVVAGEFDFDLIVENSTEERLYKPLPKYPSSDRDLAIIIDESIMMSQVKVIANEVAGDILEEFRVFDIYTGEQIEKGKKSVAFNLRFRSHDKTLKDEEVNEIMEKIVENLKAELGAILRD
;
A
#
# COMPACT_ATOMS: atom_id res chain seq x y z
N THR A 1 -31.74 -25.48 -3.12
CA THR A 1 -32.29 -26.69 -3.77
C THR A 1 -32.31 -26.49 -5.27
N GLU A 2 -32.49 -27.54 -6.08
CA GLU A 2 -32.63 -27.36 -7.54
C GLU A 2 -33.80 -26.43 -7.89
N ALA A 3 -34.91 -26.51 -7.13
CA ALA A 3 -36.05 -25.62 -7.29
C ALA A 3 -35.67 -24.14 -7.07
N SER A 4 -35.00 -23.82 -5.95
CA SER A 4 -34.54 -22.44 -5.66
C SER A 4 -33.71 -21.86 -6.80
N SER A 5 -32.73 -22.64 -7.30
CA SER A 5 -31.86 -22.17 -8.38
C SER A 5 -32.61 -21.90 -9.69
N ARG A 6 -33.65 -22.69 -10.00
CA ARG A 6 -34.48 -22.49 -11.20
C ARG A 6 -35.42 -21.28 -11.04
N PHE A 7 -36.05 -21.12 -9.87
CA PHE A 7 -36.91 -19.97 -9.59
C PHE A 7 -36.13 -18.65 -9.54
N GLU A 8 -34.94 -18.64 -8.94
CA GLU A 8 -34.06 -17.45 -8.90
C GLU A 8 -33.64 -16.99 -10.29
N LYS A 9 -33.39 -17.93 -11.22
CA LYS A 9 -33.05 -17.62 -12.63
C LYS A 9 -34.25 -17.22 -13.48
N GLY A 10 -35.46 -17.37 -12.97
CA GLY A 10 -36.71 -17.16 -13.70
C GLY A 10 -37.08 -18.36 -14.57
N LEU A 11 -38.13 -19.08 -14.18
CA LEU A 11 -38.79 -20.05 -15.05
C LEU A 11 -39.85 -19.36 -15.90
N ASP A 12 -40.11 -19.90 -17.09
CA ASP A 12 -41.21 -19.43 -17.92
C ASP A 12 -42.56 -19.71 -17.23
N PRO A 13 -43.35 -18.68 -16.88
CA PRO A 13 -44.67 -18.88 -16.28
C PRO A 13 -45.62 -19.66 -17.18
N GLU A 14 -45.48 -19.56 -18.50
CA GLU A 14 -46.37 -20.27 -19.45
C GLU A 14 -46.09 -21.79 -19.48
N LEU A 15 -44.96 -22.26 -18.92
CA LEU A 15 -44.62 -23.69 -18.88
C LEU A 15 -45.33 -24.45 -17.76
N ALA A 16 -45.86 -23.75 -16.74
CA ALA A 16 -46.38 -24.39 -15.52
C ALA A 16 -47.45 -25.45 -15.81
N ARG A 17 -48.41 -25.12 -16.68
CA ARG A 17 -49.49 -26.04 -17.06
C ARG A 17 -48.95 -27.28 -17.77
N LEU A 18 -48.10 -27.07 -18.78
CA LEU A 18 -47.51 -28.16 -19.56
C LEU A 18 -46.67 -29.10 -18.67
N ALA A 19 -45.91 -28.54 -17.74
CA ALA A 19 -45.08 -29.32 -16.82
C ALA A 19 -45.91 -30.18 -15.86
N VAL A 20 -47.02 -29.65 -15.33
CA VAL A 20 -47.95 -30.40 -14.46
C VAL A 20 -48.63 -31.51 -15.24
N ASP A 21 -49.17 -31.20 -16.43
CA ASP A 21 -49.85 -32.20 -17.26
C ASP A 21 -48.89 -33.34 -17.64
N ARG A 22 -47.64 -33.03 -17.99
CA ARG A 22 -46.60 -34.04 -18.28
C ARG A 22 -46.22 -34.87 -17.04
N ALA A 23 -46.15 -34.26 -15.87
CA ALA A 23 -45.86 -35.00 -14.63
C ALA A 23 -47.00 -35.97 -14.28
N CYS A 24 -48.25 -35.55 -14.47
CA CYS A 24 -49.43 -36.38 -14.30
C CYS A 24 -49.46 -37.56 -15.27
N GLU A 25 -49.24 -37.31 -16.56
CA GLU A 25 -49.15 -38.36 -17.60
C GLU A 25 -48.12 -39.43 -17.24
N LEU A 26 -46.89 -39.00 -16.88
CA LEU A 26 -45.83 -39.92 -16.46
C LEU A 26 -46.18 -40.72 -15.21
N ALA A 27 -46.89 -40.12 -14.25
CA ALA A 27 -47.31 -40.80 -13.03
C ALA A 27 -48.38 -41.88 -13.30
N GLU A 28 -49.26 -41.67 -14.28
CA GLU A 28 -50.20 -42.68 -14.75
C GLU A 28 -49.50 -43.80 -15.51
N GLU A 29 -48.58 -43.47 -16.42
CA GLU A 29 -47.83 -44.46 -17.22
C GLU A 29 -47.06 -45.47 -16.35
N ILE A 30 -46.49 -45.02 -15.23
CA ILE A 30 -45.77 -45.89 -14.30
C ILE A 30 -46.69 -46.56 -13.25
N GLY A 31 -48.00 -46.31 -13.31
CA GLY A 31 -48.98 -46.85 -12.36
C GLY A 31 -48.87 -46.30 -10.94
N ALA A 32 -48.22 -45.14 -10.75
CA ALA A 32 -48.05 -44.50 -9.44
C ALA A 32 -49.25 -43.63 -9.04
N ALA A 33 -50.03 -43.14 -10.01
CA ALA A 33 -51.19 -42.29 -9.78
C ALA A 33 -52.28 -42.48 -10.85
N VAL A 34 -53.44 -41.86 -10.65
CA VAL A 34 -54.54 -41.72 -11.61
C VAL A 34 -54.99 -40.26 -11.63
N VAL A 35 -55.18 -39.69 -12.81
CA VAL A 35 -55.66 -38.31 -13.00
C VAL A 35 -57.17 -38.27 -12.82
N VAL A 36 -57.63 -37.50 -11.84
CA VAL A 36 -59.03 -37.53 -11.38
C VAL A 36 -59.85 -36.31 -11.79
N ALA A 37 -59.21 -35.20 -12.15
CA ALA A 37 -59.88 -33.93 -12.42
C ALA A 37 -59.01 -32.97 -13.26
N ASN A 38 -59.63 -31.89 -13.74
CA ASN A 38 -58.93 -30.75 -14.32
C ASN A 38 -58.12 -29.99 -13.26
N PRO A 39 -56.97 -29.37 -13.62
CA PRO A 39 -56.14 -28.65 -12.67
C PRO A 39 -56.75 -27.30 -12.27
N ILE A 40 -56.36 -26.84 -11.09
CA ILE A 40 -56.64 -25.49 -10.60
C ILE A 40 -55.48 -24.58 -11.06
N ASP A 41 -55.79 -23.58 -11.88
CA ASP A 41 -54.80 -22.62 -12.40
C ASP A 41 -55.21 -21.20 -11.98
N ILE A 42 -54.38 -20.57 -11.14
CA ILE A 42 -54.60 -19.21 -10.63
C ILE A 42 -53.48 -18.34 -11.16
N TYR A 43 -53.76 -17.59 -12.24
CA TYR A 43 -52.77 -16.80 -12.96
C TYR A 43 -53.31 -15.40 -13.29
N GLU A 44 -53.36 -14.55 -12.26
CA GLU A 44 -54.01 -13.23 -12.34
C GLU A 44 -53.23 -12.22 -13.21
N ASN A 45 -51.90 -12.26 -13.16
CA ASN A 45 -51.02 -11.34 -13.89
C ASN A 45 -50.31 -12.09 -15.02
N LYS A 46 -51.02 -12.31 -16.12
CA LYS A 46 -50.46 -13.01 -17.28
C LYS A 46 -49.24 -12.28 -17.83
N LYS A 47 -48.10 -12.96 -17.90
CA LYS A 47 -46.89 -12.44 -18.52
C LYS A 47 -47.09 -12.37 -20.03
N MET A 48 -46.95 -11.17 -20.59
CA MET A 48 -47.06 -10.94 -22.03
C MET A 48 -45.66 -10.88 -22.65
N PRO A 49 -45.48 -11.38 -23.89
CA PRO A 49 -44.27 -11.16 -24.67
C PRO A 49 -43.92 -9.66 -24.73
N LEU A 50 -42.65 -9.35 -24.55
CA LEU A 50 -42.14 -7.98 -24.62
C LEU A 50 -41.75 -7.66 -26.05
N VAL A 51 -42.12 -6.48 -26.56
CA VAL A 51 -41.62 -6.00 -27.85
C VAL A 51 -40.42 -5.09 -27.61
N VAL A 52 -39.26 -5.51 -28.11
CA VAL A 52 -38.00 -4.77 -28.01
C VAL A 52 -37.55 -4.40 -29.42
N SER A 53 -37.23 -3.14 -29.66
CA SER A 53 -36.77 -2.67 -30.96
C SER A 53 -35.24 -2.74 -31.06
N MET A 54 -34.73 -3.26 -32.18
CA MET A 54 -33.30 -3.27 -32.49
C MET A 54 -33.02 -2.58 -33.82
N ARG A 55 -32.03 -1.67 -33.82
CA ARG A 55 -31.56 -1.00 -35.05
C ARG A 55 -30.38 -1.77 -35.64
N PRO A 56 -30.48 -2.34 -36.85
CA PRO A 56 -29.39 -3.08 -37.49
C PRO A 56 -28.08 -2.26 -37.59
N LYS A 57 -28.19 -0.96 -37.91
CA LYS A 57 -27.04 -0.04 -37.95
C LYS A 57 -26.32 0.07 -36.61
N ARG A 58 -27.07 0.06 -35.50
CA ARG A 58 -26.49 0.11 -34.16
C ARG A 58 -25.88 -1.23 -33.77
N CYS A 59 -26.51 -2.35 -34.15
CA CYS A 59 -25.96 -3.70 -33.98
C CYS A 59 -24.56 -3.80 -34.60
N ASN A 60 -24.43 -3.49 -35.89
CA ASN A 60 -23.15 -3.48 -36.59
C ASN A 60 -22.13 -2.50 -36.00
N LYS A 61 -22.58 -1.30 -35.61
CA LYS A 61 -21.69 -0.32 -34.96
C LYS A 61 -21.15 -0.82 -33.61
N LEU A 62 -21.97 -1.50 -32.81
CA LEU A 62 -21.58 -1.99 -31.49
C LEU A 62 -20.68 -3.24 -31.60
N LEU A 63 -21.01 -4.15 -32.52
CA LEU A 63 -20.24 -5.36 -32.77
C LEU A 63 -18.96 -5.10 -33.60
N GLY A 64 -18.88 -3.99 -34.33
CA GLY A 64 -17.80 -3.74 -35.28
C GLY A 64 -17.85 -4.67 -36.50
N THR A 65 -19.06 -4.99 -36.95
CA THR A 65 -19.34 -5.95 -38.03
C THR A 65 -20.13 -5.31 -39.16
N ASP A 66 -20.26 -6.03 -40.27
CA ASP A 66 -21.10 -5.68 -41.43
C ASP A 66 -22.10 -6.83 -41.70
N ILE A 67 -22.82 -7.28 -40.67
CA ILE A 67 -23.83 -8.35 -40.79
C ILE A 67 -25.04 -7.77 -41.53
N GLU A 68 -25.59 -8.52 -42.47
CA GLU A 68 -26.79 -8.10 -43.21
C GLU A 68 -28.04 -8.17 -42.31
N THR A 69 -28.98 -7.22 -42.45
CA THR A 69 -30.21 -7.18 -41.64
C THR A 69 -31.00 -8.49 -41.71
N SER A 70 -31.04 -9.13 -42.88
CA SER A 70 -31.71 -10.42 -43.07
C SER A 70 -31.08 -11.55 -42.25
N GLU A 71 -29.76 -11.53 -42.08
CA GLU A 71 -29.02 -12.52 -41.28
C GLU A 71 -29.25 -12.28 -39.78
N MET A 72 -29.26 -11.00 -39.35
CA MET A 72 -29.64 -10.64 -37.97
C MET A 72 -31.05 -11.13 -37.62
N LYS A 73 -32.00 -10.96 -38.55
CA LYS A 73 -33.36 -11.45 -38.40
C LYS A 73 -33.41 -12.97 -38.29
N GLU A 74 -32.70 -13.69 -39.16
CA GLU A 74 -32.61 -15.16 -39.11
C GLU A 74 -32.07 -15.65 -37.75
N TYR A 75 -31.04 -14.99 -37.21
CA TYR A 75 -30.50 -15.32 -35.90
C TYR A 75 -31.53 -15.17 -34.78
N LEU A 76 -32.26 -14.07 -34.75
CA LEU A 76 -33.28 -13.84 -33.72
C LEU A 76 -34.46 -14.81 -33.87
N GLU A 77 -34.92 -15.08 -35.10
CA GLU A 77 -36.02 -16.02 -35.36
C GLU A 77 -35.67 -17.46 -34.95
N ARG A 78 -34.39 -17.87 -35.07
CA ARG A 78 -33.90 -19.18 -34.57
C ARG A 78 -33.97 -19.31 -33.04
N LEU A 79 -34.21 -18.22 -32.31
CA LEU A 79 -34.37 -18.17 -30.86
C LEU A 79 -35.85 -18.01 -30.45
N ASP A 80 -36.78 -18.26 -31.36
CA ASP A 80 -38.23 -18.04 -31.20
C ASP A 80 -38.60 -16.58 -30.91
N ILE A 81 -37.74 -15.64 -31.31
CA ILE A 81 -38.05 -14.21 -31.27
C ILE A 81 -38.70 -13.84 -32.59
N PHE A 82 -39.96 -13.44 -32.56
CA PHE A 82 -40.67 -13.03 -33.77
C PHE A 82 -40.24 -11.62 -34.18
N VAL A 83 -39.80 -11.45 -35.43
CA VAL A 83 -39.21 -10.19 -35.90
C VAL A 83 -40.00 -9.57 -37.06
N GLU A 84 -40.55 -8.39 -36.83
CA GLU A 84 -41.11 -7.54 -37.88
C GLU A 84 -40.15 -6.40 -38.22
N GLU A 85 -39.93 -6.14 -39.51
CA GLU A 85 -39.13 -5.01 -39.95
C GLU A 85 -40.06 -3.83 -40.29
N LYS A 86 -39.86 -2.70 -39.62
CA LYS A 86 -40.59 -1.44 -39.84
C LYS A 86 -39.61 -0.27 -39.82
N ASP A 87 -39.64 0.56 -40.85
CA ASP A 87 -38.84 1.80 -40.94
C ASP A 87 -37.33 1.62 -40.59
N ASP A 88 -36.68 0.60 -41.17
CA ASP A 88 -35.28 0.20 -40.91
C ASP A 88 -34.98 -0.24 -39.46
N VAL A 89 -36.01 -0.66 -38.71
CA VAL A 89 -35.92 -1.17 -37.32
C VAL A 89 -36.54 -2.57 -37.24
N LEU A 90 -35.93 -3.45 -36.46
CA LEU A 90 -36.45 -4.77 -36.15
C LEU A 90 -37.25 -4.73 -34.85
N GLU A 91 -38.58 -4.83 -34.93
CA GLU A 91 -39.46 -5.03 -33.78
C GLU A 91 -39.48 -6.51 -33.40
N CYS A 92 -38.86 -6.82 -32.27
CA CYS A 92 -38.62 -8.18 -31.82
C CYS A 92 -39.58 -8.50 -30.67
N THR A 93 -40.54 -9.40 -30.93
CA THR A 93 -41.45 -9.92 -29.89
C THR A 93 -40.77 -11.08 -29.18
N VAL A 94 -40.30 -10.80 -27.97
CA VAL A 94 -39.51 -11.69 -27.12
C VAL A 94 -40.42 -12.69 -26.40
N PRO A 95 -40.17 -14.01 -26.48
CA PRO A 95 -40.99 -15.00 -25.81
C PRO A 95 -40.85 -14.92 -24.28
N THR A 96 -41.87 -15.35 -23.55
CA THR A 96 -41.97 -15.19 -22.08
C THR A 96 -40.88 -15.93 -21.30
N PHE A 97 -40.30 -16.97 -21.89
CA PHE A 97 -39.17 -17.72 -21.34
C PHE A 97 -37.82 -16.98 -21.42
N ARG A 98 -37.71 -15.92 -22.24
CA ARG A 98 -36.51 -15.05 -22.33
C ARG A 98 -36.67 -13.81 -21.47
N GLY A 99 -36.71 -14.01 -20.16
CA GLY A 99 -36.83 -12.91 -19.18
C GLY A 99 -35.60 -11.98 -19.13
N ASP A 100 -34.49 -12.39 -19.75
CA ASP A 100 -33.24 -11.67 -19.86
C ASP A 100 -33.24 -10.61 -20.98
N ILE A 101 -34.06 -10.75 -22.02
CA ILE A 101 -34.11 -9.79 -23.13
C ILE A 101 -35.14 -8.69 -22.83
N THR A 102 -34.63 -7.52 -22.46
CA THR A 102 -35.45 -6.36 -22.07
C THR A 102 -35.08 -5.07 -22.80
N ILE A 103 -33.87 -5.00 -23.37
CA ILE A 103 -33.35 -3.84 -24.08
C ILE A 103 -32.70 -4.23 -25.41
N GLU A 104 -32.50 -3.24 -26.28
CA GLU A 104 -31.86 -3.41 -27.60
C GLU A 104 -30.50 -4.11 -27.52
N ALA A 105 -29.71 -3.86 -26.47
CA ALA A 105 -28.39 -4.45 -26.32
C ALA A 105 -28.44 -5.98 -26.16
N ASP A 106 -29.49 -6.51 -25.53
CA ASP A 106 -29.66 -7.95 -25.33
C ASP A 106 -29.93 -8.66 -26.67
N LEU A 107 -30.70 -8.03 -27.57
CA LEU A 107 -30.89 -8.52 -28.94
C LEU A 107 -29.58 -8.49 -29.75
N ILE A 108 -28.78 -7.43 -29.58
CA ILE A 108 -27.48 -7.31 -30.24
C ILE A 108 -26.50 -8.38 -29.73
N GLU A 109 -26.54 -8.72 -28.43
CA GLU A 109 -25.78 -9.83 -27.86
C GLU A 109 -26.16 -11.15 -28.54
N GLU A 110 -27.46 -11.42 -28.72
CA GLU A 110 -27.91 -12.67 -29.36
C GLU A 110 -27.48 -12.77 -30.82
N VAL A 111 -27.54 -11.66 -31.56
CA VAL A 111 -26.99 -11.58 -32.92
C VAL A 111 -25.49 -11.86 -32.90
N GLY A 112 -24.72 -11.20 -32.02
CA GLY A 112 -23.27 -11.42 -31.91
C GLY A 112 -22.90 -12.84 -31.49
N ARG A 113 -23.68 -13.45 -30.59
CA ARG A 113 -23.49 -14.82 -30.11
C ARG A 113 -23.73 -15.84 -31.22
N LEU A 114 -24.79 -15.67 -32.01
CA LEU A 114 -25.13 -16.58 -33.12
C LEU A 114 -24.28 -16.37 -34.37
N TYR A 115 -23.90 -15.12 -34.66
CA TYR A 115 -22.86 -14.81 -35.65
C TYR A 115 -21.52 -15.45 -35.27
N GLY A 116 -21.26 -15.57 -33.97
CA GLY A 116 -20.06 -16.15 -33.40
C GLY A 116 -19.00 -15.09 -33.13
N ILE A 117 -18.68 -14.88 -31.85
CA ILE A 117 -17.72 -13.85 -31.41
C ILE A 117 -16.36 -13.98 -32.12
N ASN A 118 -15.93 -15.19 -32.45
CA ASN A 118 -14.67 -15.44 -33.17
C ASN A 118 -14.65 -14.92 -34.62
N ASN A 119 -15.82 -14.67 -35.21
CA ASN A 119 -15.94 -14.10 -36.54
C ASN A 119 -15.82 -12.57 -36.53
N ILE A 120 -15.94 -11.92 -35.36
CA ILE A 120 -15.75 -10.49 -35.19
C ILE A 120 -14.26 -10.18 -35.29
N LYS A 121 -13.87 -9.41 -36.32
CA LYS A 121 -12.47 -9.07 -36.56
C LYS A 121 -11.94 -8.12 -35.49
N PRO A 122 -10.84 -8.45 -34.78
CA PRO A 122 -10.22 -7.53 -33.85
C PRO A 122 -9.77 -6.25 -34.56
N THR A 123 -10.23 -5.10 -34.08
CA THR A 123 -9.84 -3.80 -34.59
C THR A 123 -9.24 -2.96 -33.46
N PRO A 124 -8.11 -2.26 -33.70
CA PRO A 124 -7.51 -1.41 -32.68
C PRO A 124 -8.43 -0.23 -32.36
N ILE A 125 -8.52 0.14 -31.08
CA ILE A 125 -9.22 1.34 -30.66
C ILE A 125 -8.49 2.56 -31.22
N MET A 126 -9.16 3.32 -32.08
CA MET A 126 -8.66 4.61 -32.55
C MET A 126 -9.17 5.70 -31.59
N SER A 127 -8.24 6.31 -30.84
CA SER A 127 -8.53 7.41 -29.92
C SER A 127 -7.50 8.52 -30.10
N ALA A 128 -7.83 9.73 -29.65
CA ALA A 128 -6.88 10.84 -29.63
C ALA A 128 -5.73 10.53 -28.66
N MET A 129 -4.49 10.82 -29.06
CA MET A 129 -3.35 10.70 -28.16
C MET A 129 -3.38 11.82 -27.13
N THR A 130 -3.52 11.47 -25.86
CA THR A 130 -3.34 12.39 -24.73
C THR A 130 -1.95 12.21 -24.13
N ARG A 131 -1.31 13.30 -23.65
CA ARG A 131 -0.07 13.22 -22.88
C ARG A 131 -0.39 12.71 -21.47
N GLY A 132 -0.48 11.39 -21.33
CA GLY A 132 -0.57 10.74 -20.02
C GLY A 132 0.72 10.91 -19.21
N GLY A 133 0.61 10.78 -17.89
CA GLY A 133 1.74 10.82 -16.97
C GLY A 133 1.47 9.94 -15.76
N LYS A 134 2.54 9.52 -15.08
CA LYS A 134 2.39 8.85 -13.78
C LYS A 134 2.10 9.91 -12.73
N PRO A 135 1.11 9.70 -11.84
CA PRO A 135 0.91 10.58 -10.69
C PRO A 135 2.20 10.70 -9.89
N TYR A 136 2.48 11.90 -9.35
CA TYR A 136 3.71 12.17 -8.60
C TYR A 136 3.95 11.17 -7.47
N PHE A 137 2.90 10.86 -6.72
CA PHE A 137 2.84 9.80 -5.73
C PHE A 137 3.44 8.46 -6.20
N ARG A 138 3.12 8.00 -7.43
CA ARG A 138 3.65 6.74 -7.99
C ARG A 138 5.13 6.83 -8.35
N GLN A 139 5.63 8.04 -8.62
CA GLN A 139 7.04 8.27 -8.91
C GLN A 139 7.86 8.21 -7.61
N VAL A 140 7.42 8.90 -6.56
CA VAL A 140 7.98 8.80 -5.20
C VAL A 140 8.01 7.34 -4.74
N GLN A 141 6.88 6.63 -4.85
CA GLN A 141 6.78 5.22 -4.50
C GLN A 141 7.81 4.37 -5.24
N LYS A 142 7.98 4.58 -6.56
CA LYS A 142 8.96 3.86 -7.37
C LYS A 142 10.39 4.15 -6.93
N THR A 143 10.72 5.40 -6.62
CA THR A 143 12.06 5.81 -6.18
C THR A 143 12.41 5.17 -4.84
N LEU A 144 11.49 5.22 -3.86
CA LEU A 144 11.68 4.56 -2.57
C LEU A 144 11.91 3.05 -2.73
N LYS A 145 11.05 2.37 -3.49
CA LYS A 145 11.17 0.94 -3.79
C LYS A 145 12.52 0.59 -4.41
N ASN A 146 12.99 1.38 -5.36
CA ASN A 146 14.28 1.15 -6.02
C ASN A 146 15.46 1.37 -5.07
N ALA A 147 15.40 2.39 -4.21
CA ALA A 147 16.43 2.64 -3.20
C ALA A 147 16.55 1.45 -2.23
N LEU A 148 15.43 1.02 -1.64
CA LEU A 148 15.37 -0.11 -0.72
C LEU A 148 15.79 -1.43 -1.39
N LYS A 149 15.34 -1.67 -2.62
CA LYS A 149 15.79 -2.83 -3.41
C LYS A 149 17.29 -2.81 -3.64
N GLY A 150 17.88 -1.64 -3.94
CA GLY A 150 19.33 -1.48 -4.10
C GLY A 150 20.10 -1.77 -2.82
N MET A 151 19.47 -1.57 -1.65
CA MET A 151 20.02 -1.88 -0.33
C MET A 151 19.74 -3.33 0.12
N GLY A 152 19.10 -4.16 -0.72
CA GLY A 152 18.85 -5.58 -0.45
C GLY A 152 17.52 -5.87 0.26
N TYR A 153 16.64 -4.88 0.41
CA TYR A 153 15.33 -5.11 1.01
C TYR A 153 14.35 -5.78 0.03
N SER A 154 13.51 -6.66 0.56
CA SER A 154 12.42 -7.32 -0.16
C SER A 154 11.08 -6.63 0.15
N GLU A 155 10.28 -6.38 -0.89
CA GLU A 155 8.92 -5.88 -0.71
C GLU A 155 8.00 -7.00 -0.23
N LEU A 156 7.16 -6.70 0.77
CA LEU A 156 6.12 -7.57 1.28
C LEU A 156 4.74 -7.10 0.80
N LEU A 157 3.81 -8.05 0.69
CA LEU A 157 2.39 -7.79 0.53
C LEU A 157 1.66 -8.63 1.57
N THR A 158 1.20 -7.99 2.63
CA THR A 158 0.49 -8.66 3.72
C THR A 158 -1.01 -8.37 3.66
N TYR A 159 -1.81 -9.16 4.39
CA TYR A 159 -3.25 -8.92 4.46
C TYR A 159 -3.53 -7.64 5.23
N SER A 160 -4.50 -6.86 4.75
CA SER A 160 -5.04 -5.70 5.47
C SER A 160 -5.90 -6.09 6.68
N PHE A 161 -6.26 -7.37 6.79
CA PHE A 161 -7.08 -7.90 7.87
C PHE A 161 -6.19 -8.61 8.89
N ILE A 162 -6.42 -8.31 10.17
CA ILE A 162 -5.65 -8.87 11.30
C ILE A 162 -6.57 -9.35 12.42
N SER A 163 -5.97 -9.96 13.45
CA SER A 163 -6.63 -10.29 14.71
C SER A 163 -6.63 -9.07 15.64
N PRO A 164 -7.69 -8.84 16.42
CA PRO A 164 -7.65 -7.91 17.55
C PRO A 164 -6.49 -8.17 18.53
N SER A 165 -6.08 -9.43 18.69
CA SER A 165 -4.97 -9.80 19.57
C SER A 165 -3.62 -9.22 19.14
N THR A 166 -3.48 -8.79 17.88
CA THR A 166 -2.28 -8.11 17.37
C THR A 166 -1.93 -6.89 18.21
N TYR A 167 -2.92 -6.13 18.68
CA TYR A 167 -2.70 -4.94 19.50
C TYR A 167 -2.15 -5.28 20.89
N ASP A 168 -2.60 -6.40 21.47
CA ASP A 168 -2.09 -6.91 22.74
C ASP A 168 -0.67 -7.44 22.60
N LYS A 169 -0.39 -8.18 21.52
CA LYS A 169 0.96 -8.67 21.21
C LYS A 169 1.96 -7.51 21.03
N LEU A 170 1.52 -6.41 20.42
CA LEU A 170 2.31 -5.19 20.28
C LEU A 170 2.42 -4.37 21.58
N MET A 171 1.67 -4.73 22.63
CA MET A 171 1.54 -3.95 23.87
C MET A 171 1.07 -2.51 23.61
N ILE A 172 0.13 -2.33 22.67
CA ILE A 172 -0.50 -1.02 22.47
C ILE A 172 -1.44 -0.77 23.67
N PRO A 173 -1.35 0.35 24.40
CA PRO A 173 -2.18 0.60 25.58
C PRO A 173 -3.68 0.62 25.29
N GLU A 174 -4.51 0.33 26.30
CA GLU A 174 -5.95 0.57 26.22
C GLU A 174 -6.23 2.07 26.03
N GLY A 175 -7.14 2.41 25.13
CA GLY A 175 -7.47 3.80 24.78
C GLY A 175 -6.55 4.43 23.72
N ASP A 176 -5.53 3.73 23.22
CA ASP A 176 -4.77 4.18 22.04
C ASP A 176 -5.66 4.13 20.79
N LYS A 177 -5.62 5.20 19.97
CA LYS A 177 -6.41 5.32 18.74
C LYS A 177 -6.22 4.14 17.78
N ARG A 178 -5.07 3.47 17.78
CA ARG A 178 -4.83 2.28 16.94
C ARG A 178 -5.73 1.11 17.32
N ARG A 179 -6.27 1.06 18.54
CA ARG A 179 -7.28 0.06 18.94
C ARG A 179 -8.69 0.40 18.48
N GLU A 180 -8.91 1.59 17.93
CA GLU A 180 -10.15 1.95 17.27
C GLU A 180 -10.06 1.45 15.81
N TYR A 181 -10.50 0.22 15.54
CA TYR A 181 -10.41 -0.42 14.23
C TYR A 181 -11.79 -0.70 13.62
N VAL A 182 -11.83 -0.84 12.29
CA VAL A 182 -13.04 -1.26 11.57
C VAL A 182 -13.19 -2.78 11.67
N THR A 183 -14.35 -3.25 12.14
CA THR A 183 -14.66 -4.68 12.26
C THR A 183 -15.34 -5.22 11.01
N ILE A 184 -14.93 -6.41 10.57
CA ILE A 184 -15.49 -7.08 9.39
C ILE A 184 -16.72 -7.88 9.82
N MET A 185 -17.85 -7.66 9.14
CA MET A 185 -19.14 -8.26 9.52
C MET A 185 -19.20 -9.78 9.35
N ASN A 186 -18.57 -10.30 8.29
CA ASN A 186 -18.55 -11.74 7.97
C ASN A 186 -17.11 -12.17 7.67
N PRO A 187 -16.23 -12.24 8.69
CA PRO A 187 -14.82 -12.53 8.47
C PRO A 187 -14.58 -14.00 8.14
N LEU A 188 -13.44 -14.29 7.50
CA LEU A 188 -13.02 -15.67 7.21
C LEU A 188 -12.66 -16.45 8.49
N GLY A 189 -12.34 -15.74 9.57
CA GLY A 189 -12.00 -16.26 10.89
C GLY A 189 -11.58 -15.12 11.82
N GLU A 190 -11.32 -15.42 13.10
CA GLU A 190 -10.92 -14.43 14.11
C GLU A 190 -9.60 -13.73 13.74
N GLU A 191 -8.67 -14.44 13.11
CA GLU A 191 -7.39 -13.91 12.61
C GLU A 191 -7.52 -12.84 11.51
N TYR A 192 -8.71 -12.71 10.91
CA TYR A 192 -9.00 -11.77 9.83
C TYR A 192 -10.31 -11.01 10.11
N SER A 193 -10.52 -10.62 11.37
CA SER A 193 -11.79 -10.04 11.83
C SER A 193 -11.81 -8.52 11.85
N VAL A 194 -10.65 -7.85 11.76
CA VAL A 194 -10.57 -6.39 11.81
C VAL A 194 -9.60 -5.84 10.76
N MET A 195 -9.85 -4.62 10.30
CA MET A 195 -8.92 -3.88 9.43
C MET A 195 -7.75 -3.35 10.26
N ARG A 196 -6.53 -3.47 9.75
CA ARG A 196 -5.33 -3.00 10.44
C ARG A 196 -5.26 -1.46 10.52
N THR A 197 -4.89 -0.96 11.68
CA THR A 197 -4.54 0.47 11.91
C THR A 197 -3.02 0.70 11.94
N THR A 198 -2.23 -0.38 11.85
CA THR A 198 -0.76 -0.37 11.77
C THR A 198 -0.28 -1.60 10.99
N LEU A 199 0.82 -1.46 10.26
CA LEU A 199 1.53 -2.52 9.55
C LEU A 199 2.47 -3.32 10.47
N LEU A 200 2.77 -2.82 11.67
CA LEU A 200 3.75 -3.41 12.59
C LEU A 200 3.45 -4.88 12.90
N GLY A 201 2.20 -5.21 13.22
CA GLY A 201 1.82 -6.59 13.50
C GLY A 201 2.12 -7.53 12.32
N ASN A 202 1.78 -7.10 11.11
CA ASN A 202 2.00 -7.90 9.91
C ASN A 202 3.49 -8.16 9.64
N ILE A 203 4.35 -7.14 9.77
CA ILE A 203 5.78 -7.33 9.48
C ILE A 203 6.48 -8.17 10.56
N LEU A 204 6.02 -8.10 11.82
CA LEU A 204 6.54 -8.95 12.90
C LEU A 204 6.08 -10.41 12.75
N ASP A 205 4.85 -10.66 12.29
CA ASP A 205 4.42 -12.02 11.93
C ASP A 205 5.28 -12.62 10.79
N VAL A 206 5.65 -11.79 9.81
CA VAL A 206 6.56 -12.20 8.73
C VAL A 206 7.97 -12.48 9.29
N ALA A 207 8.48 -11.63 10.19
CA ALA A 207 9.77 -11.84 10.85
C ALA A 207 9.77 -13.15 11.64
N SER A 208 8.75 -13.38 12.47
CA SER A 208 8.57 -14.59 13.27
C SER A 208 8.54 -15.84 12.38
N ARG A 209 7.73 -15.82 11.31
CA ARG A 209 7.65 -16.93 10.35
C ARG A 209 9.00 -17.25 9.69
N ASN A 210 9.79 -16.23 9.34
CA ASN A 210 11.11 -16.43 8.74
C ASN A 210 12.12 -16.99 9.76
N GLN A 211 12.16 -16.45 10.98
CA GLN A 211 13.02 -16.97 12.03
C GLN A 211 12.67 -18.42 12.42
N ASN A 212 11.38 -18.77 12.44
CA ASN A 212 10.91 -20.14 12.68
C ASN A 212 11.22 -21.10 11.52
N ARG A 213 11.60 -20.58 10.35
CA ARG A 213 12.12 -21.33 9.21
C ARG A 213 13.64 -21.26 9.09
N ASN A 214 14.33 -20.81 10.13
CA ASN A 214 15.79 -20.67 10.19
C ASN A 214 16.37 -19.73 9.12
N ILE A 215 15.61 -18.72 8.71
CA ILE A 215 16.14 -17.64 7.87
C ILE A 215 16.88 -16.67 8.78
N GLU A 216 18.21 -16.61 8.63
CA GLU A 216 19.09 -15.84 9.51
C GLU A 216 18.95 -14.32 9.36
N ASN A 217 18.64 -13.86 8.15
CA ASN A 217 18.58 -12.44 7.81
C ASN A 217 17.29 -12.10 7.06
N MET A 218 16.63 -11.02 7.45
CA MET A 218 15.51 -10.46 6.70
C MET A 218 15.65 -8.95 6.65
N PHE A 219 15.64 -8.38 5.45
CA PHE A 219 15.48 -6.95 5.21
C PHE A 219 14.21 -6.79 4.38
N ALA A 220 13.17 -6.22 4.97
CA ALA A 220 11.85 -6.17 4.37
C ALA A 220 11.18 -4.82 4.53
N TYR A 221 10.28 -4.51 3.61
CA TYR A 221 9.44 -3.32 3.71
C TYR A 221 8.07 -3.56 3.08
N GLU A 222 7.08 -2.73 3.44
CA GLU A 222 5.77 -2.70 2.80
C GLU A 222 5.32 -1.23 2.66
N ILE A 223 4.61 -0.93 1.58
CA ILE A 223 3.86 0.32 1.42
C ILE A 223 2.40 -0.08 1.30
N GLY A 224 1.61 0.14 2.35
CA GLY A 224 0.27 -0.44 2.48
C GLY A 224 -0.69 0.43 3.27
N ASN A 225 -1.98 0.27 2.99
CA ASN A 225 -3.04 1.05 3.65
C ASN A 225 -3.27 0.55 5.08
N THR A 226 -3.56 1.51 5.94
CA THR A 226 -4.13 1.37 7.28
C THR A 226 -5.48 2.08 7.31
N PHE A 227 -6.37 1.64 8.19
CA PHE A 227 -7.78 2.04 8.17
C PHE A 227 -8.20 2.50 9.55
N SER A 228 -8.70 3.73 9.67
CA SER A 228 -9.28 4.24 10.90
C SER A 228 -10.80 4.39 10.77
N PRO A 229 -11.57 4.26 11.86
CA PRO A 229 -13.03 4.38 11.84
C PRO A 229 -13.51 5.82 11.66
N GLU A 230 -12.60 6.81 11.72
CA GLU A 230 -12.91 8.19 11.35
C GLU A 230 -13.39 8.20 9.89
N VAL A 231 -14.57 8.75 9.64
CA VAL A 231 -15.18 8.75 8.31
C VAL A 231 -14.82 10.02 7.54
N ASP A 232 -14.60 9.86 6.23
CA ASP A 232 -14.45 10.97 5.31
C ASP A 232 -15.82 11.61 4.94
N ALA A 233 -15.80 12.55 4.00
CA ALA A 233 -17.00 13.26 3.55
C ALA A 233 -18.06 12.35 2.88
N ASP A 234 -17.64 11.20 2.37
CA ASP A 234 -18.49 10.21 1.71
C ASP A 234 -18.99 9.13 2.69
N GLY A 235 -18.61 9.23 3.97
CA GLY A 235 -19.02 8.31 5.03
C GLY A 235 -18.21 7.00 5.05
N ILE A 236 -17.03 6.99 4.41
CA ILE A 236 -16.15 5.83 4.30
C ILE A 236 -15.03 5.94 5.35
N PRO A 237 -14.61 4.84 6.01
CA PRO A 237 -13.45 4.84 6.89
C PRO A 237 -12.21 5.43 6.22
N THR A 238 -11.45 6.23 6.96
CA THR A 238 -10.26 6.90 6.46
C THR A 238 -9.17 5.88 6.14
N GLU A 239 -8.65 5.93 4.92
CA GLU A 239 -7.52 5.13 4.49
C GLU A 239 -6.25 5.98 4.49
N GLU A 240 -5.25 5.55 5.26
CA GLU A 240 -3.94 6.19 5.31
C GLU A 240 -2.89 5.25 4.77
N LEU A 241 -2.07 5.73 3.84
CA LEU A 241 -0.97 4.92 3.31
C LEU A 241 0.26 5.06 4.20
N LYS A 242 0.77 3.92 4.68
CA LYS A 242 1.98 3.86 5.51
C LYS A 242 3.11 3.18 4.77
N PHE A 243 4.33 3.53 5.15
CA PHE A 243 5.56 2.84 4.79
C PHE A 243 6.14 2.19 6.04
N ILE A 244 6.35 0.88 5.99
CA ILE A 244 6.99 0.13 7.07
C ILE A 244 8.29 -0.51 6.57
N ILE A 245 9.31 -0.52 7.41
CA ILE A 245 10.60 -1.15 7.17
C ILE A 245 10.96 -2.03 8.37
N SER A 246 11.59 -3.18 8.13
CA SER A 246 12.12 -4.03 9.20
C SER A 246 13.38 -4.75 8.77
N ALA A 247 14.28 -4.95 9.74
CA ALA A 247 15.51 -5.70 9.58
C ALA A 247 15.80 -6.57 10.81
N TYR A 248 16.32 -7.79 10.59
CA TYR A 248 16.96 -8.59 11.64
C TYR A 248 18.12 -9.42 11.07
N GLY A 249 18.99 -9.90 11.97
CA GLY A 249 20.15 -10.73 11.64
C GLY A 249 21.42 -9.89 11.73
N ASN A 250 22.15 -9.77 10.62
CA ASN A 250 23.34 -8.94 10.47
C ASN A 250 22.98 -7.45 10.31
N SER A 251 22.05 -6.96 11.13
CA SER A 251 21.53 -5.59 11.10
C SER A 251 21.20 -5.12 12.51
N ASP A 252 21.30 -3.83 12.73
CA ASP A 252 20.95 -3.18 13.99
C ASP A 252 20.17 -1.88 13.75
N PHE A 253 19.97 -1.11 14.82
CA PHE A 253 19.32 0.19 14.76
C PHE A 253 19.95 1.14 13.73
N PHE A 254 21.29 1.16 13.66
CA PHE A 254 22.03 2.05 12.78
C PHE A 254 21.91 1.63 11.30
N PHE A 255 21.84 0.33 11.03
CA PHE A 255 21.59 -0.18 9.68
C PHE A 255 20.25 0.33 9.10
N VAL A 256 19.16 0.25 9.89
CA VAL A 256 17.85 0.75 9.45
C VAL A 256 17.84 2.28 9.37
N LYS A 257 18.48 2.96 10.34
CA LYS A 257 18.66 4.42 10.29
C LYS A 257 19.35 4.87 9.00
N GLU A 258 20.47 4.26 8.64
CA GLU A 258 21.21 4.58 7.42
C GLU A 258 20.37 4.25 6.17
N SER A 259 19.62 3.15 6.19
CA SER A 259 18.70 2.78 5.10
C SER A 259 17.64 3.86 4.87
N LEU A 260 17.09 4.44 5.94
CA LEU A 260 16.15 5.56 5.88
C LEU A 260 16.82 6.83 5.36
N GLU A 261 18.00 7.18 5.88
CA GLU A 261 18.77 8.36 5.42
C GLU A 261 19.07 8.28 3.92
N LYS A 262 19.47 7.10 3.42
CA LYS A 262 19.72 6.85 2.00
C LYS A 262 18.45 6.86 1.15
N ALA A 263 17.35 6.33 1.67
CA ALA A 263 16.05 6.42 1.02
C ALA A 263 15.60 7.89 0.88
N PHE A 264 15.69 8.67 1.96
CA PHE A 264 15.37 10.10 1.97
C PHE A 264 16.27 10.90 1.03
N GLU A 265 17.56 10.59 0.96
CA GLU A 265 18.50 11.17 0.01
C GLU A 265 18.05 10.95 -1.45
N GLN A 266 17.64 9.72 -1.81
CA GLN A 266 17.15 9.42 -3.16
C GLN A 266 15.83 10.13 -3.49
N LEU A 267 15.01 10.39 -2.47
CA LEU A 267 13.74 11.12 -2.57
C LEU A 267 13.91 12.65 -2.51
N GLY A 268 15.13 13.15 -2.31
CA GLY A 268 15.40 14.58 -2.18
C GLY A 268 14.92 15.20 -0.87
N ILE A 269 14.56 14.40 0.12
CA ILE A 269 14.12 14.83 1.45
C ILE A 269 15.37 15.23 2.25
N LYS A 270 15.44 16.50 2.68
CA LYS A 270 16.63 17.06 3.35
C LYS A 270 16.41 17.47 4.81
N ASN A 271 15.21 17.93 5.13
CA ASN A 271 14.93 18.61 6.39
C ASN A 271 14.28 17.65 7.41
N TYR A 272 15.01 16.58 7.75
CA TYR A 272 14.58 15.60 8.74
C TYR A 272 15.51 15.54 9.95
N SER A 273 14.96 15.18 11.10
CA SER A 273 15.70 14.94 12.35
C SER A 273 15.33 13.60 12.95
N PHE A 274 16.26 13.05 13.73
CA PHE A 274 16.05 11.87 14.56
C PHE A 274 16.09 12.29 16.02
N GLU A 275 15.00 12.07 16.74
CA GLU A 275 14.88 12.40 18.15
C GLU A 275 14.65 11.14 18.96
N ARG A 276 15.31 11.03 20.11
CA ARG A 276 15.15 9.87 20.98
C ARG A 276 13.71 9.76 21.48
N GLU A 277 13.16 8.56 21.41
CA GLU A 277 11.85 8.20 21.97
C GLU A 277 12.04 7.11 23.03
N SER A 278 11.37 7.23 24.18
CA SER A 278 11.51 6.31 25.32
C SER A 278 10.19 5.80 25.91
N GLU A 279 9.06 6.40 25.55
CA GLU A 279 7.75 6.12 26.12
C GLU A 279 6.94 5.13 25.27
N ASN A 280 7.36 4.89 24.02
CA ASN A 280 6.67 3.94 23.14
C ASN A 280 6.96 2.48 23.53
N GLU A 281 5.98 1.83 24.17
CA GLU A 281 6.08 0.47 24.72
C GLU A 281 6.33 -0.63 23.66
N ILE A 282 6.06 -0.34 22.37
CA ILE A 282 6.34 -1.28 21.27
C ILE A 282 7.86 -1.48 21.09
N TYR A 283 8.63 -0.43 21.38
CA TYR A 283 10.07 -0.38 21.13
C TYR A 283 10.87 -0.40 22.43
N HIS A 284 12.16 -0.71 22.31
CA HIS A 284 13.09 -0.63 23.39
C HIS A 284 13.37 0.85 23.76
N PRO A 285 13.22 1.27 25.03
CA PRO A 285 13.25 2.69 25.44
C PRO A 285 14.61 3.38 25.27
N GLY A 286 15.68 2.59 25.16
CA GLY A 286 17.02 3.09 24.85
C GLY A 286 17.38 3.10 23.37
N ARG A 287 16.55 2.51 22.50
CA ARG A 287 16.90 2.19 21.09
C ARG A 287 15.70 2.42 20.17
N CYS A 288 15.08 3.57 20.35
CA CYS A 288 13.94 4.03 19.57
C CYS A 288 14.13 5.51 19.24
N ALA A 289 13.69 5.90 18.05
CA ALA A 289 13.71 7.29 17.61
C ALA A 289 12.46 7.64 16.81
N ASN A 290 11.95 8.83 17.08
CA ASN A 290 11.01 9.52 16.22
C ASN A 290 11.77 10.21 15.08
N VAL A 291 11.19 10.16 13.89
CA VAL A 291 11.67 10.85 12.71
C VAL A 291 10.74 12.01 12.44
N TYR A 292 11.26 13.22 12.39
CA TYR A 292 10.48 14.42 12.10
C TYR A 292 10.86 15.02 10.75
N LEU A 293 9.88 15.64 10.10
CA LEU A 293 10.06 16.53 8.94
C LEU A 293 9.69 17.95 9.39
N GLY A 294 10.71 18.73 9.77
CA GLY A 294 10.49 19.96 10.53
C GLY A 294 9.83 19.63 11.87
N GLU A 295 8.61 20.12 12.10
CA GLU A 295 7.84 19.87 13.33
C GLU A 295 6.86 18.69 13.21
N LYS A 296 6.66 18.15 11.99
CA LYS A 296 5.71 17.05 11.76
C LYS A 296 6.37 15.70 12.04
N LEU A 297 5.75 14.87 12.88
CA LEU A 297 6.18 13.49 13.08
C LEU A 297 5.93 12.69 11.80
N LEU A 298 7.01 12.20 11.18
CA LEU A 298 6.95 11.31 10.03
C LEU A 298 6.64 9.87 10.46
N GLY A 299 7.19 9.44 11.59
CA GLY A 299 7.02 8.10 12.11
C GLY A 299 8.08 7.73 13.14
N THR A 300 8.03 6.49 13.59
CA THR A 300 8.89 5.99 14.68
C THR A 300 9.54 4.69 14.25
N PHE A 301 10.81 4.49 14.61
CA PHE A 301 11.50 3.22 14.42
C PHE A 301 12.42 2.90 15.60
N GLY A 302 12.68 1.61 15.80
CA GLY A 302 13.54 1.17 16.88
C GLY A 302 13.71 -0.33 16.93
N GLU A 303 14.58 -0.78 17.83
CA GLU A 303 14.57 -2.19 18.23
C GLU A 303 13.25 -2.51 18.96
N ILE A 304 12.61 -3.62 18.61
CA ILE A 304 11.37 -4.07 19.22
C ILE A 304 11.61 -4.39 20.71
N HIS A 305 10.65 -4.03 21.57
CA HIS A 305 10.72 -4.29 22.99
C HIS A 305 10.82 -5.80 23.28
N PRO A 306 11.63 -6.27 24.26
CA PRO A 306 11.77 -7.69 24.55
C PRO A 306 10.46 -8.44 24.83
N LEU A 307 9.50 -7.79 25.51
CA LEU A 307 8.17 -8.37 25.76
C LEU A 307 7.33 -8.51 24.48
N VAL A 308 7.40 -7.53 23.55
CA VAL A 308 6.76 -7.68 22.22
C VAL A 308 7.45 -8.80 21.45
N MET A 309 8.78 -8.90 21.52
CA MET A 309 9.49 -10.01 20.88
C MET A 309 9.03 -11.37 21.40
N GLU A 310 8.83 -11.50 22.71
CA GLU A 310 8.29 -12.72 23.33
C GLU A 310 6.87 -13.05 22.81
N ASN A 311 5.98 -12.05 22.74
CA ASN A 311 4.61 -12.21 22.24
C ASN A 311 4.53 -12.68 20.77
N TYR A 312 5.56 -12.37 19.96
CA TYR A 312 5.68 -12.82 18.56
C TYR A 312 6.63 -14.01 18.38
N GLU A 313 7.16 -14.58 19.47
CA GLU A 313 8.14 -15.69 19.45
C GLU A 313 9.41 -15.38 18.64
N LEU A 314 9.85 -14.11 18.66
CA LEU A 314 11.05 -13.65 17.97
C LEU A 314 12.32 -14.03 18.75
N LYS A 315 13.24 -14.71 18.08
CA LYS A 315 14.51 -15.22 18.66
C LYS A 315 15.65 -14.22 18.56
N ASN A 316 15.69 -13.47 17.46
CA ASN A 316 16.72 -12.47 17.17
C ASN A 316 16.17 -11.06 17.32
N ARG A 317 17.02 -10.11 17.72
CA ARG A 317 16.68 -8.68 17.76
C ARG A 317 16.13 -8.24 16.41
N VAL A 318 14.97 -7.59 16.45
CA VAL A 318 14.31 -7.04 15.26
C VAL A 318 14.27 -5.53 15.39
N VAL A 319 14.62 -4.83 14.32
CA VAL A 319 14.38 -3.40 14.16
C VAL A 319 13.19 -3.24 13.22
N ALA A 320 12.25 -2.37 13.57
CA ALA A 320 11.15 -2.02 12.68
C ALA A 320 10.80 -0.54 12.81
N GLY A 321 10.21 0.04 11.77
CA GLY A 321 9.76 1.42 11.77
C GLY A 321 8.61 1.64 10.81
N GLU A 322 7.61 2.39 11.27
CA GLU A 322 6.42 2.74 10.50
C GLU A 322 6.36 4.26 10.32
N PHE A 323 6.06 4.68 9.09
CA PHE A 323 6.11 6.07 8.65
C PHE A 323 4.87 6.41 7.83
N ASP A 324 4.44 7.66 7.92
CA ASP A 324 3.39 8.21 7.08
C ASP A 324 3.91 8.42 5.65
N PHE A 325 3.34 7.71 4.68
CA PHE A 325 3.82 7.77 3.31
C PHE A 325 3.36 9.04 2.58
N ASP A 326 2.23 9.62 2.98
CA ASP A 326 1.75 10.87 2.37
C ASP A 326 2.68 12.02 2.75
N LEU A 327 3.15 12.07 4.00
CA LEU A 327 4.20 13.01 4.42
C LEU A 327 5.52 12.80 3.65
N ILE A 328 5.90 11.56 3.33
CA ILE A 328 7.05 11.29 2.44
C ILE A 328 6.83 11.91 1.06
N VAL A 329 5.64 11.74 0.48
CA VAL A 329 5.29 12.27 -0.85
C VAL A 329 5.30 13.79 -0.85
N GLU A 330 4.68 14.43 0.14
CA GLU A 330 4.62 15.89 0.29
C GLU A 330 6.01 16.54 0.38
N ASN A 331 6.98 15.85 0.98
CA ASN A 331 8.32 16.39 1.24
C ASN A 331 9.39 15.88 0.26
N SER A 332 9.03 14.99 -0.66
CA SER A 332 9.93 14.51 -1.72
C SER A 332 10.10 15.57 -2.81
N THR A 333 11.23 15.55 -3.51
CA THR A 333 11.45 16.36 -4.72
C THR A 333 12.24 15.60 -5.77
N GLU A 334 11.85 15.77 -7.03
CA GLU A 334 12.60 15.27 -8.19
C GLU A 334 13.67 16.26 -8.66
N GLU A 335 13.72 17.47 -8.09
CA GLU A 335 14.67 18.51 -8.49
C GLU A 335 16.09 18.14 -8.09
N ARG A 336 16.89 17.76 -9.08
CA ARG A 336 18.33 17.55 -8.92
C ARG A 336 19.08 18.78 -9.41
N LEU A 337 19.55 19.59 -8.46
CA LEU A 337 20.43 20.71 -8.75
C LEU A 337 21.84 20.20 -9.01
N TYR A 338 22.41 20.58 -10.15
CA TYR A 338 23.80 20.31 -10.46
C TYR A 338 24.71 21.03 -9.46
N LYS A 339 25.59 20.28 -8.79
CA LYS A 339 26.72 20.83 -8.04
C LYS A 339 28.00 20.62 -8.85
N PRO A 340 28.78 21.68 -9.14
CA PRO A 340 30.08 21.54 -9.77
C PRO A 340 30.97 20.57 -9.01
N LEU A 341 31.80 19.83 -9.74
CA LEU A 341 32.80 18.98 -9.09
C LEU A 341 33.75 19.84 -8.25
N PRO A 342 34.19 19.34 -7.08
CA PRO A 342 35.15 20.05 -6.25
C PRO A 342 36.42 20.39 -7.03
N LYS A 343 36.77 21.68 -7.10
CA LYS A 343 38.00 22.16 -7.76
C LYS A 343 39.20 22.22 -6.83
N TYR A 344 38.94 22.34 -5.53
CA TYR A 344 39.95 22.53 -4.49
C TYR A 344 40.03 21.30 -3.58
N PRO A 345 41.21 20.99 -3.02
CA PRO A 345 41.37 19.87 -2.10
C PRO A 345 40.58 20.10 -0.80
N SER A 346 40.18 19.01 -0.16
CA SER A 346 39.65 19.05 1.21
C SER A 346 40.77 19.09 2.24
N SER A 347 40.44 19.54 3.44
CA SER A 347 41.27 19.45 4.63
C SER A 347 40.49 18.72 5.71
N ASP A 348 41.01 17.59 6.18
CA ASP A 348 40.38 16.77 7.21
C ASP A 348 41.00 17.11 8.58
N ARG A 349 40.17 17.19 9.62
CA ARG A 349 40.60 17.41 11.01
C ARG A 349 39.84 16.47 11.94
N ASP A 350 40.59 15.79 12.79
CA ASP A 350 40.03 14.94 13.82
C ASP A 350 39.97 15.72 15.14
N LEU A 351 38.88 15.51 15.88
CA LEU A 351 38.67 16.09 17.20
C LEU A 351 38.17 15.01 18.15
N ALA A 352 38.76 14.95 19.34
CA ALA A 352 38.25 14.15 20.44
C ALA A 352 37.79 15.08 21.56
N ILE A 353 36.54 14.89 22.00
CA ILE A 353 35.96 15.66 23.11
C ILE A 353 35.37 14.71 24.15
N ILE A 354 35.39 15.15 25.41
CA ILE A 354 34.67 14.53 26.52
C ILE A 354 33.44 15.40 26.81
N ILE A 355 32.27 14.79 26.77
CA ILE A 355 30.96 15.42 26.98
C ILE A 355 30.09 14.56 27.89
N ASP A 356 29.04 15.13 28.47
CA ASP A 356 28.04 14.36 29.20
C ASP A 356 27.37 13.31 28.30
N GLU A 357 27.09 12.13 28.87
CA GLU A 357 26.55 10.99 28.14
C GLU A 357 25.18 11.30 27.52
N SER A 358 24.40 12.19 28.14
CA SER A 358 23.10 12.67 27.67
C SER A 358 23.15 13.56 26.43
N ILE A 359 24.31 14.18 26.13
CA ILE A 359 24.45 15.11 25.00
C ILE A 359 24.43 14.33 23.69
N MET A 360 23.60 14.77 22.74
CA MET A 360 23.48 14.09 21.45
C MET A 360 24.53 14.61 20.46
N MET A 361 25.08 13.71 19.65
CA MET A 361 26.04 14.11 18.60
C MET A 361 25.42 14.98 17.51
N SER A 362 24.10 14.97 17.37
CA SER A 362 23.38 15.94 16.53
C SER A 362 23.60 17.38 17.01
N GLN A 363 23.61 17.63 18.33
CA GLN A 363 23.86 18.97 18.90
C GLN A 363 25.29 19.43 18.58
N VAL A 364 26.27 18.55 18.73
CA VAL A 364 27.67 18.81 18.35
C VAL A 364 27.78 19.14 16.86
N LYS A 365 27.07 18.38 16.01
CA LYS A 365 27.04 18.60 14.55
C LYS A 365 26.38 19.94 14.18
N VAL A 366 25.32 20.36 14.88
CA VAL A 366 24.66 21.66 14.66
C VAL A 366 25.66 22.80 14.93
N ILE A 367 26.29 22.81 16.09
CA ILE A 367 27.30 23.82 16.45
C ILE A 367 28.44 23.85 15.44
N ALA A 368 28.95 22.68 15.03
CA ALA A 368 30.02 22.60 14.03
C ALA A 368 29.60 23.21 12.67
N ASN A 369 28.36 22.96 12.22
CA ASN A 369 27.83 23.55 10.99
C ASN A 369 27.60 25.06 11.12
N GLU A 370 27.11 25.55 12.25
CA GLU A 370 26.88 26.99 12.47
C GLU A 370 28.19 27.78 12.44
N VAL A 371 29.26 27.24 13.02
CA VAL A 371 30.58 27.89 13.05
C VAL A 371 31.29 27.80 11.70
N ALA A 372 31.29 26.63 11.08
CA ALA A 372 32.03 26.39 9.84
C ALA A 372 31.26 26.83 8.58
N GLY A 373 29.94 26.93 8.64
CA GLY A 373 29.09 27.28 7.50
C GLY A 373 29.27 26.32 6.31
N ASP A 374 29.18 26.87 5.10
CA ASP A 374 29.18 26.10 3.85
C ASP A 374 30.48 25.35 3.56
N ILE A 375 31.57 25.62 4.29
CA ILE A 375 32.83 24.91 4.06
C ILE A 375 32.92 23.58 4.79
N LEU A 376 32.04 23.28 5.75
CA LEU A 376 31.99 21.96 6.38
C LEU A 376 31.28 20.98 5.44
N GLU A 377 32.09 20.14 4.77
CA GLU A 377 31.62 19.18 3.77
C GLU A 377 31.11 17.89 4.44
N GLU A 378 31.77 17.43 5.51
CA GLU A 378 31.43 16.17 6.17
C GLU A 378 31.66 16.26 7.69
N PHE A 379 30.75 15.65 8.47
CA PHE A 379 30.89 15.41 9.91
C PHE A 379 30.69 13.92 10.15
N ARG A 380 31.72 13.23 10.65
CA ARG A 380 31.68 11.78 10.85
C ARG A 380 32.21 11.39 12.22
N VAL A 381 31.35 10.82 13.06
CA VAL A 381 31.77 10.15 14.30
C VAL A 381 32.44 8.82 13.93
N PHE A 382 33.60 8.53 14.51
CA PHE A 382 34.31 7.29 14.25
C PHE A 382 34.70 6.52 15.53
N ASP A 383 34.66 7.15 16.71
CA ASP A 383 34.87 6.45 17.98
C ASP A 383 34.02 7.05 19.11
N ILE A 384 33.51 6.18 19.99
CA ILE A 384 32.81 6.55 21.23
C ILE A 384 33.31 5.63 22.34
N TYR A 385 33.88 6.21 23.40
CA TYR A 385 34.48 5.49 24.51
C TYR A 385 33.92 5.94 25.86
N THR A 386 33.49 4.97 26.68
CA THR A 386 32.87 5.16 28.01
C THR A 386 33.58 4.36 29.12
N GLY A 387 34.83 3.92 28.90
CA GLY A 387 35.56 3.07 29.86
C GLY A 387 36.15 3.82 31.05
N GLU A 388 36.90 3.10 31.90
CA GLU A 388 37.38 3.55 33.22
C GLU A 388 38.21 4.85 33.23
N GLN A 389 38.81 5.22 32.09
CA GLN A 389 39.58 6.45 31.95
C GLN A 389 38.71 7.71 31.78
N ILE A 390 37.39 7.55 31.64
CA ILE A 390 36.44 8.65 31.51
C ILE A 390 35.62 8.77 32.79
N GLU A 391 35.41 10.00 33.23
CA GLU A 391 34.57 10.30 34.38
C GLU A 391 33.16 9.69 34.21
N LYS A 392 32.64 9.08 35.27
CA LYS A 392 31.34 8.41 35.24
C LYS A 392 30.24 9.40 34.83
N GLY A 393 29.42 9.02 33.86
CA GLY A 393 28.37 9.87 33.28
C GLY A 393 28.83 10.73 32.10
N LYS A 394 30.11 10.64 31.72
CA LYS A 394 30.66 11.25 30.49
C LYS A 394 31.04 10.20 29.47
N LYS A 395 31.18 10.65 28.24
CA LYS A 395 31.69 9.87 27.10
C LYS A 395 32.74 10.66 26.36
N SER A 396 33.77 9.97 25.89
CA SER A 396 34.72 10.52 24.92
C SER A 396 34.21 10.20 23.52
N VAL A 397 34.14 11.19 22.65
CA VAL A 397 33.73 11.02 21.26
C VAL A 397 34.80 11.57 20.35
N ALA A 398 35.26 10.74 19.41
CA ALA A 398 36.16 11.16 18.35
C ALA A 398 35.41 11.24 17.02
N PHE A 399 35.59 12.36 16.33
CA PHE A 399 34.93 12.63 15.06
C PHE A 399 35.84 13.40 14.12
N ASN A 400 35.60 13.20 12.83
CA ASN A 400 36.29 13.82 11.73
C ASN A 400 35.41 14.92 11.14
N LEU A 401 36.02 16.06 10.87
CA LEU A 401 35.44 17.20 10.15
C LEU A 401 36.21 17.36 8.84
N ARG A 402 35.52 17.26 7.71
CA ARG A 402 36.09 17.57 6.40
C ARG A 402 35.70 18.97 5.98
N PHE A 403 36.68 19.81 5.75
CA PHE A 403 36.49 21.17 5.26
C PHE A 403 36.85 21.27 3.79
N ARG A 404 36.04 21.97 3.00
CA ARG A 404 36.34 22.31 1.61
C ARG A 404 35.67 23.62 1.21
N SER A 405 36.46 24.53 0.63
CA SER A 405 35.91 25.74 0.00
C SER A 405 35.63 25.51 -1.49
N HIS A 406 34.56 26.15 -1.98
CA HIS A 406 34.20 26.15 -3.40
C HIS A 406 35.05 27.14 -4.23
N ASP A 407 35.73 28.09 -3.59
CA ASP A 407 36.36 29.24 -4.27
C ASP A 407 37.88 29.27 -4.13
N LYS A 408 38.45 28.58 -3.14
CA LYS A 408 39.89 28.58 -2.88
C LYS A 408 40.37 27.30 -2.18
N THR A 409 41.68 27.06 -2.25
CA THR A 409 42.33 26.11 -1.35
C THR A 409 42.35 26.70 0.06
N LEU A 410 41.82 25.97 1.03
CA LEU A 410 41.86 26.35 2.44
C LEU A 410 43.29 26.24 2.95
N LYS A 411 43.79 27.29 3.61
CA LYS A 411 45.07 27.24 4.32
C LYS A 411 44.90 26.58 5.68
N ASP A 412 45.97 25.98 6.19
CA ASP A 412 45.93 25.34 7.51
C ASP A 412 45.60 26.33 8.63
N GLU A 413 46.07 27.57 8.55
CA GLU A 413 45.72 28.59 9.55
C GLU A 413 44.22 28.89 9.59
N GLU A 414 43.56 28.96 8.43
CA GLU A 414 42.11 29.23 8.34
C GLU A 414 41.29 28.08 8.92
N VAL A 415 41.69 26.84 8.66
CA VAL A 415 41.02 25.65 9.21
C VAL A 415 41.23 25.58 10.72
N ASN A 416 42.43 25.91 11.21
CA ASN A 416 42.72 25.90 12.64
C ASN A 416 41.91 26.97 13.39
N GLU A 417 41.76 28.18 12.86
CA GLU A 417 40.90 29.21 13.46
C GLU A 417 39.44 28.76 13.57
N ILE A 418 38.93 28.03 12.58
CA ILE A 418 37.57 27.48 12.60
C ILE A 418 37.47 26.36 13.64
N MET A 419 38.46 25.46 13.70
CA MET A 419 38.51 24.40 14.70
C MET A 419 38.56 24.96 16.12
N GLU A 420 39.36 25.99 16.39
CA GLU A 420 39.42 26.67 17.67
C GLU A 420 38.05 27.24 18.07
N LYS A 421 37.36 27.91 17.14
CA LYS A 421 36.00 28.41 17.37
C LYS A 421 35.00 27.29 17.63
N ILE A 422 35.07 26.17 16.90
CA ILE A 422 34.20 25.01 17.14
C ILE A 422 34.42 24.50 18.56
N VAL A 423 35.68 24.31 18.98
CA VAL A 423 36.02 23.87 20.34
C VAL A 423 35.51 24.84 21.41
N GLU A 424 35.68 26.15 21.20
CA GLU A 424 35.19 27.18 22.11
C GLU A 424 33.66 27.15 22.27
N ASN A 425 32.91 27.02 21.18
CA ASN A 425 31.44 26.95 21.23
C ASN A 425 30.97 25.62 21.85
N LEU A 426 31.59 24.50 21.51
CA LEU A 426 31.30 23.21 22.15
C LEU A 426 31.57 23.26 23.66
N LYS A 427 32.62 23.96 24.10
CA LYS A 427 32.91 24.17 25.51
C LYS A 427 31.89 25.09 26.19
N ALA A 428 31.50 26.18 25.54
CA ALA A 428 30.59 27.16 26.09
C ALA A 428 29.14 26.64 26.20
N GLU A 429 28.67 25.93 25.18
CA GLU A 429 27.27 25.49 25.08
C GLU A 429 27.03 24.09 25.64
N LEU A 430 27.98 23.16 25.42
CA LEU A 430 27.83 21.75 25.76
C LEU A 430 28.77 21.30 26.89
N GLY A 431 29.56 22.21 27.46
CA GLY A 431 30.52 21.86 28.50
C GLY A 431 31.63 20.90 28.03
N ALA A 432 31.88 20.82 26.72
CA ALA A 432 32.83 19.90 26.14
C ALA A 432 34.27 20.17 26.59
N ILE A 433 35.03 19.11 26.85
CA ILE A 433 36.45 19.18 27.21
C ILE A 433 37.26 18.51 26.11
N LEU A 434 38.23 19.23 25.53
CA LEU A 434 39.14 18.67 24.54
C LEU A 434 39.94 17.52 25.15
N ARG A 435 40.06 16.41 24.42
CA ARG A 435 40.91 15.27 24.77
C ARG A 435 42.12 15.27 23.84
N ASP A 436 43.31 15.36 24.42
CA ASP A 436 44.58 15.22 23.71
C ASP A 436 44.84 13.78 23.25
#